data_AF-A0A954U883-F1
#
_entry.id   AF-A0A954U883-F1
#
_cell.length_a   1.000
_cell.length_b   1.000
_cell.length_c   1.000
_cell.angle_alpha   90.00
_cell.angle_beta   90.00
_cell.angle_gamma   90.00
#
_symmetry.space_group_name_H-M   'P 1'
#
loop_
_entity.id
_entity.type
_entity.pdbx_description
1 polymer ?
#
loop_
_entity_poly.entity_id
_entity_poly.type
_entity_poly.pdbx_seq_one_letter_code
_entity_poly.pdbx_strand_id
1 'polypeptide(L)'
;FRCNVDGSELETLAWNFRNNWELCVDSFGNMWQSDNDDDGNRGTRINFVMEFGNYGYRDELTGDGWQVPRTGMEAEIPLRHWHLNDPGVVPNILQTGAGSPTGICFYEGTLLPKQFRNQIIHTDPGPNVVRAYPVEQVGAGYTASISNMVQGVNDPWFRPVDVCAAPDGSLFVADWYDPGVGGHAMGDPKHGRIFRIVPSGHKGYQFPKADFSTAKSATESLMNPNLATRFLAQRALQSMGKSATAALEEASTSAPNDSLRARALWQLAIVSGDPQQQVQTALADADANLRIVGIRMAREHGLDVLPIVERLIRDPSAAVRRELAIALRHNAH
;
A
#
# COMPACT_ATOMS: atom_id res chain seq x y z
N PHE A 1 2.84 11.04 4.76
CA PHE A 1 3.03 12.25 3.93
C PHE A 1 3.32 11.84 2.50
N ARG A 2 3.08 12.72 1.53
CA ARG A 2 3.63 12.62 0.16
C ARG A 2 4.23 13.96 -0.26
N CYS A 3 5.12 13.95 -1.23
CA CYS A 3 5.72 15.13 -1.83
C CYS A 3 6.24 14.77 -3.24
N ASN A 4 6.55 15.80 -4.03
CA ASN A 4 7.27 15.62 -5.28
C ASN A 4 8.69 15.09 -5.05
N VAL A 5 9.33 14.55 -6.10
CA VAL A 5 10.68 13.97 -6.01
C VAL A 5 11.73 14.99 -5.56
N ASP A 6 11.49 16.27 -5.81
CA ASP A 6 12.33 17.39 -5.36
C ASP A 6 12.01 17.87 -3.92
N GLY A 7 11.06 17.23 -3.24
CA GLY A 7 10.61 17.57 -1.89
C GLY A 7 9.57 18.69 -1.82
N SER A 8 9.11 19.23 -2.95
CA SER A 8 8.04 20.23 -2.98
C SER A 8 6.65 19.62 -2.75
N GLU A 9 5.65 20.47 -2.48
CA GLU A 9 4.25 20.06 -2.32
C GLU A 9 4.04 18.97 -1.26
N LEU A 10 4.66 19.14 -0.09
CA LEU A 10 4.47 18.23 1.05
C LEU A 10 3.02 18.24 1.52
N GLU A 11 2.38 17.08 1.50
CA GLU A 11 0.99 16.88 1.91
C GLU A 11 0.85 15.80 3.00
N THR A 12 0.03 16.11 4.01
CA THR A 12 -0.40 15.14 5.04
C THR A 12 -1.56 14.31 4.53
N LEU A 13 -1.27 13.08 4.11
CA LEU A 13 -2.28 12.14 3.60
C LEU A 13 -3.17 11.52 4.66
N ALA A 14 -2.71 11.40 5.91
CA ALA A 14 -3.44 10.80 7.03
C ALA A 14 -2.68 11.14 8.30
N TRP A 15 -3.34 11.09 9.45
CA TRP A 15 -2.71 11.44 10.73
C TRP A 15 -3.21 10.59 11.90
N ASN A 16 -2.64 10.88 13.07
CA ASN A 16 -2.97 10.24 14.34
C ASN A 16 -2.58 8.75 14.42
N PHE A 17 -1.43 8.42 13.82
CA PHE A 17 -0.72 7.17 14.04
C PHE A 17 0.18 7.27 15.28
N ARG A 18 0.61 6.13 15.83
CA ARG A 18 1.54 6.11 16.97
C ARG A 18 2.99 5.91 16.52
N ASN A 19 3.24 4.82 15.81
CA ASN A 19 4.57 4.39 15.40
C ASN A 19 4.45 3.48 14.16
N ASN A 20 3.98 4.05 13.07
CA ASN A 20 3.97 3.39 11.77
C ASN A 20 5.38 3.47 11.15
N TRP A 21 6.00 2.33 10.89
CA TRP A 21 7.40 2.26 10.44
C TRP A 21 7.55 2.51 8.94
N GLU A 22 6.69 1.87 8.15
CA GLU A 22 6.70 1.95 6.69
C GLU A 22 5.26 1.92 6.16
N LEU A 23 5.09 2.37 4.92
CA LEU A 23 3.85 2.22 4.15
C LEU A 23 4.17 1.60 2.79
N CYS A 24 3.20 0.91 2.21
CA CYS A 24 3.27 0.46 0.82
C CYS A 24 2.03 0.87 0.03
N VAL A 25 2.17 0.94 -1.29
CA VAL A 25 1.12 1.36 -2.21
C VAL A 25 0.90 0.28 -3.26
N ASP A 26 -0.34 -0.08 -3.54
CA ASP A 26 -0.69 -0.98 -4.64
C ASP A 26 -0.81 -0.24 -5.98
N SER A 27 -1.01 -0.99 -7.08
CA SER A 27 -1.13 -0.36 -8.41
C SER A 27 -2.33 0.55 -8.59
N PHE A 28 -3.34 0.44 -7.74
CA PHE A 28 -4.55 1.28 -7.79
C PHE A 28 -4.40 2.55 -6.96
N GLY A 29 -3.30 2.70 -6.22
CA GLY A 29 -3.04 3.83 -5.33
C GLY A 29 -3.59 3.64 -3.93
N ASN A 30 -4.02 2.43 -3.53
CA ASN A 30 -4.38 2.19 -2.14
C ASN A 30 -3.11 2.14 -1.31
N MET A 31 -3.14 2.81 -0.16
CA MET A 31 -2.05 2.84 0.79
C MET A 31 -2.33 1.84 1.92
N TRP A 32 -1.28 1.13 2.35
CA TRP A 32 -1.33 0.13 3.40
C TRP A 32 -0.17 0.36 4.36
N GLN A 33 -0.41 0.19 5.65
CA GLN A 33 0.63 0.31 6.67
C GLN A 33 0.33 -0.55 7.90
N SER A 34 1.35 -0.79 8.71
CA SER A 34 1.26 -1.33 10.06
C SER A 34 1.61 -0.28 11.11
N ASP A 35 0.87 -0.26 12.23
CA ASP A 35 1.08 0.70 13.32
C ASP A 35 1.32 -0.06 14.61
N ASN A 36 2.46 0.24 15.26
CA ASN A 36 2.83 -0.38 16.52
C ASN A 36 2.14 0.36 17.67
N ASP A 37 1.57 -0.37 18.64
CA ASP A 37 0.90 0.20 19.82
C ASP A 37 1.90 0.65 20.89
N ASP A 38 1.40 1.15 22.03
CA ASP A 38 2.25 1.28 23.20
C ASP A 38 2.56 -0.10 23.77
N ASP A 39 3.84 -0.37 24.00
CA ASP A 39 4.36 -1.70 24.31
C ASP A 39 3.55 -2.42 25.40
N GLY A 40 3.15 -3.66 25.11
CA GLY A 40 2.41 -4.53 26.04
C GLY A 40 0.89 -4.48 25.90
N ASN A 41 0.33 -3.59 25.10
CA ASN A 41 -1.12 -3.47 24.90
C ASN A 41 -1.71 -4.49 23.92
N ARG A 42 -0.86 -5.14 23.10
CA ARG A 42 -1.24 -6.16 22.11
C ARG A 42 -2.23 -5.64 21.05
N GLY A 43 -2.14 -4.35 20.75
CA GLY A 43 -2.98 -3.61 19.82
C GLY A 43 -2.31 -3.31 18.48
N THR A 44 -1.18 -3.91 18.13
CA THR A 44 -0.58 -3.73 16.79
C THR A 44 -1.62 -4.00 15.70
N ARG A 45 -1.60 -3.23 14.61
CA ARG A 45 -2.68 -3.24 13.62
C ARG A 45 -2.17 -3.08 12.18
N ILE A 46 -3.00 -3.54 11.24
CA ILE A 46 -2.89 -3.25 9.81
C ILE A 46 -4.01 -2.30 9.42
N ASN A 47 -3.67 -1.32 8.59
CA ASN A 47 -4.60 -0.30 8.13
C ASN A 47 -4.62 -0.23 6.61
N PHE A 48 -5.82 -0.11 6.04
CA PHE A 48 -6.01 0.60 4.78
C PHE A 48 -5.96 2.09 5.08
N VAL A 49 -4.98 2.79 4.52
CA VAL A 49 -4.82 4.22 4.73
C VAL A 49 -5.71 4.96 3.73
N MET A 50 -6.94 5.22 4.14
CA MET A 50 -7.81 6.19 3.50
C MET A 50 -7.17 7.57 3.57
N GLU A 51 -7.04 8.23 2.42
CA GLU A 51 -6.61 9.63 2.38
C GLU A 51 -7.54 10.48 3.25
N PHE A 52 -6.89 11.35 4.03
CA PHE A 52 -7.47 12.25 5.01
C PHE A 52 -8.08 11.60 6.24
N GLY A 53 -7.76 10.33 6.47
CA GLY A 53 -8.21 9.61 7.65
C GLY A 53 -7.48 10.03 8.93
N ASN A 54 -8.24 10.07 10.02
CA ASN A 54 -7.75 10.08 11.39
C ASN A 54 -7.68 8.62 11.90
N TYR A 55 -6.54 8.21 12.46
CA TYR A 55 -6.31 6.83 12.94
C TYR A 55 -6.23 6.67 14.46
N GLY A 56 -6.66 7.71 15.21
CA GLY A 56 -7.12 7.55 16.59
C GLY A 56 -6.07 7.21 17.64
N TYR A 57 -4.79 7.51 17.47
CA TYR A 57 -3.83 7.35 18.58
C TYR A 57 -4.15 8.27 19.78
N ARG A 58 -4.58 9.49 19.51
CA ARG A 58 -5.13 10.46 20.47
C ARG A 58 -6.58 10.78 20.16
N ASP A 59 -7.33 11.23 21.16
CA ASP A 59 -8.66 11.80 20.92
C ASP A 59 -8.56 13.00 19.96
N GLU A 60 -9.47 13.08 18.97
CA GLU A 60 -9.41 14.12 17.93
C GLU A 60 -9.75 15.52 18.45
N LEU A 61 -10.64 15.61 19.45
CA LEU A 61 -11.16 16.88 19.95
C LEU A 61 -10.36 17.41 21.13
N THR A 62 -9.94 16.52 22.03
CA THR A 62 -9.25 16.90 23.28
C THR A 62 -7.75 16.66 23.23
N GLY A 63 -7.26 15.78 22.34
CA GLY A 63 -5.86 15.35 22.32
C GLY A 63 -5.51 14.38 23.45
N ASP A 64 -6.50 13.91 24.21
CA ASP A 64 -6.28 12.99 25.32
C ASP A 64 -5.73 11.64 24.87
N GLY A 65 -5.04 10.97 25.79
CA GLY A 65 -4.58 9.60 25.59
C GLY A 65 -5.70 8.58 25.77
N TRP A 66 -5.49 7.39 25.20
CA TRP A 66 -6.46 6.29 25.21
C TRP A 66 -6.88 5.81 26.61
N GLN A 67 -6.15 6.16 27.66
CA GLN A 67 -6.49 5.82 29.05
C GLN A 67 -7.59 6.71 29.65
N VAL A 68 -7.87 7.88 29.07
CA VAL A 68 -8.82 8.83 29.64
C VAL A 68 -10.26 8.31 29.45
N PRO A 69 -11.07 8.21 30.52
CA PRO A 69 -12.46 7.76 30.41
C PRO A 69 -13.29 8.65 29.48
N ARG A 70 -14.05 8.03 28.57
CA ARG A 70 -14.96 8.71 27.64
C ARG A 70 -16.16 7.84 27.28
N THR A 71 -17.20 8.45 26.70
CA THR A 71 -18.39 7.72 26.24
C THR A 71 -18.04 6.77 25.09
N GLY A 72 -18.56 5.54 25.11
CA GLY A 72 -18.30 4.56 24.05
C GLY A 72 -16.92 3.87 24.11
N MET A 73 -16.13 4.15 25.16
CA MET A 73 -14.82 3.55 25.38
C MET A 73 -14.90 2.02 25.41
N GLU A 74 -14.07 1.38 24.59
CA GLU A 74 -14.00 -0.07 24.50
C GLU A 74 -13.52 -0.72 25.80
N ALA A 75 -14.00 -1.94 26.07
CA ALA A 75 -13.57 -2.70 27.24
C ALA A 75 -12.15 -3.25 27.06
N GLU A 76 -11.82 -3.69 25.85
CA GLU A 76 -10.53 -4.30 25.53
C GLU A 76 -9.49 -3.24 25.13
N ILE A 77 -8.30 -3.31 25.72
CA ILE A 77 -7.20 -2.38 25.45
C ILE A 77 -6.85 -2.29 23.96
N PRO A 78 -6.69 -3.40 23.19
CA PRO A 78 -6.37 -3.34 21.77
C PRO A 78 -7.35 -2.48 20.97
N LEU A 79 -8.65 -2.55 21.25
CA LEU A 79 -9.68 -1.78 20.55
C LEU A 79 -9.74 -0.33 21.04
N ARG A 80 -9.51 -0.14 22.34
CA ARG A 80 -9.55 1.17 23.00
C ARG A 80 -8.37 2.07 22.67
N HIS A 81 -7.17 1.48 22.52
CA HIS A 81 -5.89 2.17 22.30
C HIS A 81 -5.96 3.14 21.11
N TRP A 82 -6.75 2.78 20.10
CA TRP A 82 -6.88 3.48 18.84
C TRP A 82 -8.18 4.25 18.66
N HIS A 83 -8.95 4.46 19.73
CA HIS A 83 -10.22 5.20 19.66
C HIS A 83 -11.19 4.66 18.58
N LEU A 84 -11.25 3.34 18.38
CA LEU A 84 -11.96 2.74 17.23
C LEU A 84 -13.47 2.94 17.21
N ASN A 85 -14.08 3.25 18.36
CA ASN A 85 -15.51 3.55 18.47
C ASN A 85 -15.81 5.05 18.39
N ASP A 86 -14.79 5.89 18.29
CA ASP A 86 -14.94 7.33 18.32
C ASP A 86 -15.32 7.83 16.92
N PRO A 87 -16.33 8.70 16.78
CA PRO A 87 -16.69 9.29 15.50
C PRO A 87 -15.51 10.03 14.86
N GLY A 88 -15.30 9.81 13.57
CA GLY A 88 -14.18 10.42 12.82
C GLY A 88 -12.94 9.55 12.72
N VAL A 89 -12.83 8.48 13.53
CA VAL A 89 -11.72 7.52 13.45
C VAL A 89 -11.96 6.49 12.36
N VAL A 90 -10.98 6.29 11.49
CA VAL A 90 -11.01 5.26 10.45
C VAL A 90 -10.79 3.88 11.09
N PRO A 91 -11.68 2.91 10.86
CA PRO A 91 -11.48 1.55 11.36
C PRO A 91 -10.22 0.90 10.78
N ASN A 92 -9.47 0.20 11.63
CA ASN A 92 -8.40 -0.68 11.15
C ASN A 92 -8.99 -1.92 10.46
N ILE A 93 -8.19 -2.60 9.63
CA ILE A 93 -8.65 -3.78 8.88
C ILE A 93 -8.36 -5.09 9.63
N LEU A 94 -7.41 -5.06 10.58
CA LEU A 94 -6.98 -6.20 11.37
C LEU A 94 -6.12 -5.76 12.57
N GLN A 95 -6.33 -6.38 13.73
CA GLN A 95 -5.39 -6.34 14.85
C GLN A 95 -4.51 -7.59 14.86
N THR A 96 -3.20 -7.39 14.96
CA THR A 96 -2.18 -8.44 14.86
C THR A 96 -1.64 -8.89 16.21
N GLY A 97 -2.04 -8.24 17.31
CA GLY A 97 -1.72 -8.66 18.67
C GLY A 97 -0.43 -8.03 19.20
N ALA A 98 0.37 -8.81 19.91
CA ALA A 98 1.70 -8.39 20.36
C ALA A 98 2.68 -8.44 19.19
N GLY A 99 3.48 -7.40 19.02
CA GLY A 99 4.47 -7.34 17.95
C GLY A 99 5.33 -6.10 18.03
N SER A 100 6.16 -5.92 17.02
CA SER A 100 6.96 -4.72 16.80
C SER A 100 7.07 -4.50 15.29
N PRO A 101 5.93 -4.34 14.59
CA PRO A 101 5.84 -4.34 13.14
C PRO A 101 6.79 -3.33 12.50
N THR A 102 7.46 -3.74 11.41
CA THR A 102 8.41 -2.88 10.69
C THR A 102 8.09 -2.83 9.19
N GLY A 103 8.93 -3.41 8.32
CA GLY A 103 8.82 -3.21 6.89
C GLY A 103 7.67 -3.97 6.25
N ILE A 104 7.12 -3.35 5.20
CA ILE A 104 5.88 -3.74 4.55
C ILE A 104 5.97 -3.53 3.04
N CYS A 105 5.49 -4.49 2.26
CA CYS A 105 5.30 -4.31 0.82
C CYS A 105 3.98 -4.90 0.34
N PHE A 106 3.47 -4.41 -0.79
CA PHE A 106 2.32 -4.99 -1.48
C PHE A 106 2.84 -5.85 -2.64
N TYR A 107 2.64 -7.17 -2.56
CA TYR A 107 3.23 -8.10 -3.51
C TYR A 107 2.32 -8.32 -4.71
N GLU A 108 2.71 -7.76 -5.86
CA GLU A 108 1.97 -7.89 -7.14
C GLU A 108 2.71 -8.79 -8.14
N GLY A 109 3.52 -9.71 -7.63
CA GLY A 109 4.22 -10.71 -8.43
C GLY A 109 3.42 -11.99 -8.61
N THR A 110 3.90 -12.86 -9.49
CA THR A 110 3.26 -14.14 -9.80
C THR A 110 4.06 -15.35 -9.37
N LEU A 111 5.30 -15.16 -8.87
CA LEU A 111 6.16 -16.28 -8.46
C LEU A 111 5.62 -16.96 -7.19
N LEU A 112 5.16 -16.19 -6.21
CA LEU A 112 4.61 -16.75 -4.97
C LEU A 112 3.26 -17.47 -5.21
N PRO A 113 2.87 -18.41 -4.32
CA PRO A 113 1.54 -19.01 -4.31
C PRO A 113 0.40 -17.99 -4.40
N LYS A 114 -0.72 -18.38 -5.01
CA LYS A 114 -1.87 -17.49 -5.28
C LYS A 114 -2.34 -16.71 -4.06
N GLN A 115 -2.33 -17.32 -2.88
CA GLN A 115 -2.76 -16.68 -1.62
C GLN A 115 -1.93 -15.46 -1.20
N PHE A 116 -0.74 -15.27 -1.77
CA PHE A 116 0.15 -14.14 -1.47
C PHE A 116 0.15 -13.07 -2.57
N ARG A 117 -0.53 -13.32 -3.70
CA ARG A 117 -0.56 -12.40 -4.84
C ARG A 117 -1.58 -11.31 -4.61
N ASN A 118 -1.19 -10.08 -4.90
CA ASN A 118 -1.94 -8.86 -4.62
C ASN A 118 -2.29 -8.76 -3.14
N GLN A 119 -1.32 -9.09 -2.27
CA GLN A 119 -1.49 -9.04 -0.81
C GLN A 119 -0.35 -8.29 -0.15
N ILE A 120 -0.64 -7.77 1.03
CA ILE A 120 0.34 -7.15 1.91
C ILE A 120 1.26 -8.25 2.44
N ILE A 121 2.57 -8.06 2.34
CA ILE A 121 3.60 -8.85 3.01
C ILE A 121 4.32 -7.94 4.00
N HIS A 122 4.57 -8.45 5.20
CA HIS A 122 5.00 -7.63 6.31
C HIS A 122 5.93 -8.41 7.25
N THR A 123 6.93 -7.72 7.78
CA THR A 123 7.87 -8.25 8.75
C THR A 123 7.50 -7.83 10.16
N ASP A 124 7.55 -8.77 11.09
CA ASP A 124 7.36 -8.49 12.51
C ASP A 124 8.51 -9.12 13.31
N PRO A 125 9.53 -8.33 13.72
CA PRO A 125 10.67 -8.82 14.47
C PRO A 125 10.29 -9.29 15.87
N GLY A 126 9.23 -8.77 16.50
CA GLY A 126 8.78 -9.19 17.84
C GLY A 126 8.51 -10.70 17.94
N PRO A 127 7.57 -11.24 17.14
CA PRO A 127 7.26 -12.66 17.04
C PRO A 127 8.07 -13.42 15.96
N ASN A 128 9.11 -12.81 15.40
CA ASN A 128 10.09 -13.43 14.50
C ASN A 128 9.45 -14.01 13.23
N VAL A 129 8.63 -13.23 12.53
CA VAL A 129 7.81 -13.73 11.43
C VAL A 129 7.73 -12.76 10.26
N VAL A 130 7.80 -13.32 9.06
CA VAL A 130 7.32 -12.68 7.83
C VAL A 130 5.95 -13.27 7.53
N ARG A 131 4.94 -12.43 7.34
CA ARG A 131 3.57 -12.87 7.09
C ARG A 131 2.91 -12.06 5.99
N ALA A 132 1.93 -12.67 5.37
CA ALA A 132 1.01 -12.00 4.48
C ALA A 132 -0.29 -11.66 5.23
N TYR A 133 -0.97 -10.63 4.75
CA TYR A 133 -2.34 -10.31 5.13
C TYR A 133 -3.25 -10.40 3.93
N PRO A 134 -3.87 -11.56 3.65
CA PRO A 134 -4.90 -11.67 2.63
C PRO A 134 -6.06 -10.71 2.94
N VAL A 135 -6.26 -9.73 2.07
CA VAL A 135 -7.26 -8.67 2.15
C VAL A 135 -8.49 -9.03 1.34
N GLU A 136 -9.65 -8.75 1.90
CA GLU A 136 -10.95 -8.83 1.21
C GLU A 136 -11.69 -7.50 1.32
N GLN A 137 -12.30 -7.05 0.23
CA GLN A 137 -13.12 -5.84 0.24
C GLN A 137 -14.47 -6.11 0.91
N VAL A 138 -14.81 -5.30 1.92
CA VAL A 138 -16.11 -5.37 2.61
C VAL A 138 -16.75 -3.99 2.62
N GLY A 139 -17.82 -3.84 1.83
CA GLY A 139 -18.49 -2.55 1.64
C GLY A 139 -17.52 -1.50 1.08
N ALA A 140 -17.40 -0.38 1.80
CA ALA A 140 -16.49 0.71 1.48
C ALA A 140 -15.07 0.50 2.04
N GLY A 141 -14.84 -0.52 2.86
CA GLY A 141 -13.56 -0.79 3.50
C GLY A 141 -12.99 -2.14 3.11
N TYR A 142 -12.14 -2.65 4.00
CA TYR A 142 -11.47 -3.93 3.84
C TYR A 142 -11.45 -4.68 5.18
N THR A 143 -11.34 -6.00 5.11
CA THR A 143 -10.95 -6.88 6.21
C THR A 143 -9.70 -7.65 5.81
N ALA A 144 -8.95 -8.17 6.77
CA ALA A 144 -7.80 -9.03 6.47
C ALA A 144 -7.68 -10.22 7.42
N SER A 145 -6.91 -11.21 7.00
CA SER A 145 -6.54 -12.38 7.80
C SER A 145 -5.01 -12.49 7.96
N ILE A 146 -4.53 -13.33 8.87
CA ILE A 146 -3.09 -13.58 9.04
C ILE A 146 -2.70 -14.86 8.30
N SER A 147 -1.69 -14.78 7.44
CA SER A 147 -1.06 -15.96 6.83
C SER A 147 0.46 -15.91 6.99
N ASN A 148 1.00 -16.66 7.95
CA ASN A 148 2.45 -16.72 8.18
C ASN A 148 3.17 -17.38 6.99
N MET A 149 4.33 -16.82 6.62
CA MET A 149 5.15 -17.29 5.51
C MET A 149 6.47 -17.89 5.98
N VAL A 150 7.20 -17.16 6.82
CA VAL A 150 8.53 -17.53 7.32
C VAL A 150 8.57 -17.24 8.81
N GLN A 151 9.04 -18.20 9.60
CA GLN A 151 9.10 -18.08 11.07
C GLN A 151 10.47 -18.52 11.58
N GLY A 152 10.98 -17.81 12.59
CA GLY A 152 12.24 -18.11 13.30
C GLY A 152 12.16 -19.31 14.25
N VAL A 153 11.45 -20.39 13.88
CA VAL A 153 11.16 -21.53 14.79
C VAL A 153 12.44 -22.16 15.36
N ASN A 154 13.50 -22.24 14.54
CA ASN A 154 14.78 -22.84 14.92
C ASN A 154 15.90 -21.79 15.12
N ASP A 155 15.54 -20.50 15.05
CA ASP A 155 16.49 -19.40 15.16
C ASP A 155 15.81 -18.23 15.91
N PRO A 156 15.91 -18.21 17.25
CA PRO A 156 15.22 -17.24 18.07
C PRO A 156 15.80 -15.83 17.95
N TRP A 157 16.87 -15.62 17.17
CA TRP A 157 17.45 -14.32 16.88
C TRP A 157 17.06 -13.81 15.50
N PHE A 158 16.22 -14.54 14.76
CA PHE A 158 15.59 -14.03 13.54
C PHE A 158 14.71 -12.81 13.86
N ARG A 159 15.07 -11.67 13.30
CA ARG A 159 14.43 -10.35 13.44
C ARG A 159 14.23 -9.76 12.05
N PRO A 160 13.25 -10.26 11.26
CA PRO A 160 12.97 -9.68 9.96
C PRO A 160 12.52 -8.23 10.17
N VAL A 161 13.19 -7.29 9.50
CA VAL A 161 12.96 -5.85 9.67
C VAL A 161 12.42 -5.18 8.41
N ASP A 162 12.67 -5.76 7.23
CA ASP A 162 12.14 -5.22 5.98
C ASP A 162 11.90 -6.34 4.94
N VAL A 163 10.97 -6.11 4.01
CA VAL A 163 10.61 -7.04 2.93
C VAL A 163 10.27 -6.30 1.64
N CYS A 164 10.87 -6.72 0.52
CA CYS A 164 10.53 -6.19 -0.79
C CYS A 164 10.47 -7.27 -1.88
N ALA A 165 9.72 -7.01 -2.95
CA ALA A 165 9.73 -7.88 -4.13
C ALA A 165 11.04 -7.73 -4.91
N ALA A 166 11.70 -8.84 -5.19
CA ALA A 166 12.88 -8.92 -6.05
C ALA A 166 12.50 -8.87 -7.55
N PRO A 167 13.44 -8.52 -8.44
CA PRO A 167 13.19 -8.43 -9.89
C PRO A 167 12.68 -9.71 -10.57
N ASP A 168 13.00 -10.89 -10.02
CA ASP A 168 12.50 -12.19 -10.50
C ASP A 168 11.12 -12.57 -9.91
N GLY A 169 10.56 -11.71 -9.05
CA GLY A 169 9.31 -11.95 -8.33
C GLY A 169 9.46 -12.73 -7.04
N SER A 170 10.67 -13.09 -6.60
CA SER A 170 10.90 -13.58 -5.23
C SER A 170 10.79 -12.43 -4.22
N LEU A 171 10.95 -12.71 -2.92
CA LEU A 171 11.08 -11.63 -1.92
C LEU A 171 12.51 -11.55 -1.43
N PHE A 172 13.00 -10.34 -1.19
CA PHE A 172 14.11 -10.12 -0.28
C PHE A 172 13.58 -9.74 1.09
N VAL A 173 14.18 -10.31 2.14
CA VAL A 173 13.88 -9.98 3.54
C VAL A 173 15.18 -9.58 4.21
N ALA A 174 15.23 -8.37 4.75
CA ALA A 174 16.31 -7.95 5.61
C ALA A 174 16.03 -8.45 7.03
N ASP A 175 17.04 -9.03 7.65
CA ASP A 175 17.01 -9.52 9.01
C ASP A 175 18.11 -8.86 9.81
N TRP A 176 17.71 -8.16 10.88
CA TRP A 176 18.64 -7.51 11.79
C TRP A 176 19.53 -8.55 12.50
N TYR A 177 18.97 -9.73 12.81
CA TYR A 177 19.62 -10.79 13.60
C TYR A 177 20.10 -10.30 14.98
N ASP A 178 19.23 -10.37 15.99
CA ASP A 178 19.53 -9.85 17.33
C ASP A 178 18.79 -10.65 18.42
N PRO A 179 19.38 -10.84 19.63
CA PRO A 179 18.69 -11.46 20.76
C PRO A 179 17.43 -10.69 21.21
N GLY A 180 17.38 -9.37 21.01
CA GLY A 180 16.28 -8.51 21.46
C GLY A 180 15.48 -7.86 20.33
N VAL A 181 14.54 -6.99 20.72
CA VAL A 181 13.86 -6.06 19.81
C VAL A 181 13.85 -4.70 20.50
N GLY A 182 14.38 -3.67 19.83
CA GLY A 182 14.43 -2.30 20.34
C GLY A 182 15.73 -1.59 19.99
N GLY A 183 15.62 -0.43 19.34
CA GLY A 183 16.78 0.34 18.82
C GLY A 183 17.78 0.85 19.87
N HIS A 184 17.50 0.68 21.16
CA HIS A 184 18.31 1.21 22.25
C HIS A 184 19.28 0.19 22.86
N ALA A 185 19.23 -1.08 22.44
CA ALA A 185 20.06 -2.14 23.03
C ALA A 185 20.37 -3.27 22.02
N MET A 186 21.03 -2.92 20.92
CA MET A 186 21.52 -3.90 19.94
C MET A 186 22.55 -4.82 20.59
N GLY A 187 22.24 -6.12 20.63
CA GLY A 187 23.11 -7.16 21.17
C GLY A 187 24.11 -7.68 20.14
N ASP A 188 23.76 -7.68 18.85
CA ASP A 188 24.62 -8.19 17.78
C ASP A 188 24.77 -7.21 16.59
N PRO A 189 25.83 -6.39 16.57
CA PRO A 189 26.07 -5.43 15.50
C PRO A 189 26.62 -6.02 14.19
N LYS A 190 26.90 -7.33 14.10
CA LYS A 190 27.77 -7.87 13.04
C LYS A 190 27.11 -8.86 12.09
N HIS A 191 26.02 -9.49 12.51
CA HIS A 191 25.52 -10.69 11.82
C HIS A 191 24.16 -10.52 11.13
N GLY A 192 23.77 -9.29 10.79
CA GLY A 192 22.59 -9.05 9.95
C GLY A 192 22.62 -9.85 8.64
N ARG A 193 21.45 -10.22 8.13
CA ARG A 193 21.29 -11.16 7.01
C ARG A 193 20.31 -10.61 5.97
N ILE A 194 20.49 -11.01 4.71
CA ILE A 194 19.50 -10.83 3.66
C ILE A 194 19.06 -12.22 3.18
N PHE A 195 17.77 -12.51 3.32
CA PHE A 195 17.17 -13.72 2.79
C PHE A 195 16.52 -13.46 1.45
N ARG A 196 16.62 -14.43 0.54
CA ARG A 196 15.74 -14.52 -0.62
C ARG A 196 14.71 -15.61 -0.37
N ILE A 197 13.43 -15.25 -0.42
CA ILE A 197 12.31 -16.17 -0.19
C ILE A 197 11.69 -16.57 -1.52
N VAL A 198 11.65 -17.87 -1.77
CA VAL A 198 11.10 -18.48 -3.00
C VAL A 198 10.18 -19.66 -2.63
N PRO A 199 9.26 -20.07 -3.52
CA PRO A 199 8.52 -21.30 -3.34
C PRO A 199 9.44 -22.51 -3.21
N SER A 200 9.04 -23.51 -2.42
CA SER A 200 9.80 -24.75 -2.27
C SER A 200 10.02 -25.43 -3.62
N GLY A 201 11.23 -25.91 -3.86
CA GLY A 201 11.63 -26.53 -5.13
C GLY A 201 11.95 -25.54 -6.26
N HIS A 202 11.75 -24.23 -6.08
CA HIS A 202 12.21 -23.23 -7.04
C HIS A 202 13.74 -23.21 -7.12
N LYS A 203 14.30 -23.28 -8.32
CA LYS A 203 15.76 -23.35 -8.55
C LYS A 203 16.26 -22.14 -9.32
N GLY A 204 17.40 -21.63 -8.89
CA GLY A 204 18.11 -20.54 -9.56
C GLY A 204 17.59 -19.15 -9.21
N TYR A 205 18.27 -18.15 -9.75
CA TYR A 205 17.86 -16.76 -9.77
C TYR A 205 17.96 -16.31 -11.22
N GLN A 206 16.82 -16.11 -11.86
CA GLN A 206 16.79 -15.57 -13.22
C GLN A 206 15.82 -14.40 -13.21
N PHE A 207 16.33 -13.23 -13.55
CA PHE A 207 15.49 -12.08 -13.82
C PHE A 207 15.76 -11.63 -15.26
N PRO A 208 14.72 -11.35 -16.05
CA PRO A 208 14.92 -10.72 -17.34
C PRO A 208 15.58 -9.36 -17.10
N LYS A 209 16.63 -9.06 -17.86
CA LYS A 209 17.23 -7.73 -17.84
C LYS A 209 16.15 -6.74 -18.29
N ALA A 210 15.79 -5.82 -17.41
CA ALA A 210 14.80 -4.80 -17.74
C ALA A 210 15.30 -3.94 -18.91
N ASP A 211 14.41 -3.67 -19.86
CA ASP A 211 14.67 -2.82 -21.02
C ASP A 211 13.68 -1.65 -21.02
N PHE A 212 14.24 -0.45 -21.11
CA PHE A 212 13.49 0.80 -21.09
C PHE A 212 13.76 1.65 -22.35
N SER A 213 14.36 1.06 -23.39
CA SER A 213 14.79 1.77 -24.59
C SER A 213 13.65 2.19 -25.51
N THR A 214 12.49 1.53 -25.42
CA THR A 214 11.30 1.84 -26.23
C THR A 214 10.07 1.98 -25.33
N ALA A 215 9.05 2.69 -25.82
CA ALA A 215 7.77 2.82 -25.12
C ALA A 215 7.15 1.45 -24.80
N LYS A 216 7.26 0.50 -25.75
CA LYS A 216 6.76 -0.87 -25.57
C LYS A 216 7.50 -1.60 -24.46
N SER A 217 8.84 -1.67 -24.52
CA SER A 217 9.62 -2.40 -23.52
C SER A 217 9.57 -1.75 -22.12
N ALA A 218 9.48 -0.41 -22.06
CA ALA A 218 9.25 0.29 -20.80
C ALA A 218 7.84 0.00 -20.24
N THR A 219 6.81 -0.04 -21.08
CA THR A 219 5.44 -0.41 -20.67
C THR A 219 5.36 -1.86 -20.18
N GLU A 220 6.01 -2.80 -20.88
CA GLU A 220 6.13 -4.19 -20.43
C GLU A 220 6.83 -4.29 -19.07
N SER A 221 7.86 -3.46 -18.84
CA SER A 221 8.59 -3.41 -17.56
C SER A 221 7.74 -2.90 -16.39
N LEU A 222 6.63 -2.20 -16.65
CA LEU A 222 5.66 -1.85 -15.60
C LEU A 222 5.00 -3.09 -14.99
N MET A 223 5.06 -4.27 -15.62
CA MET A 223 4.57 -5.54 -15.06
C MET A 223 5.40 -6.05 -13.89
N ASN A 224 6.67 -5.65 -13.80
CA ASN A 224 7.57 -6.22 -12.82
C ASN A 224 7.10 -5.89 -11.39
N PRO A 225 7.09 -6.86 -10.46
CA PRO A 225 6.67 -6.59 -9.08
C PRO A 225 7.67 -5.74 -8.30
N ASN A 226 8.95 -5.72 -8.71
CA ASN A 226 9.98 -4.92 -8.09
C ASN A 226 9.76 -3.41 -8.33
N LEU A 227 9.67 -2.65 -7.23
CA LEU A 227 9.42 -1.21 -7.27
C LEU A 227 10.51 -0.43 -8.01
N ALA A 228 11.79 -0.81 -7.89
CA ALA A 228 12.87 -0.12 -8.59
C ALA A 228 12.75 -0.29 -10.12
N THR A 229 12.46 -1.51 -10.61
CA THR A 229 12.18 -1.73 -12.03
C THR A 229 11.00 -0.90 -12.52
N ARG A 230 9.90 -0.86 -11.74
CA ARG A 230 8.73 -0.03 -12.09
C ARG A 230 9.07 1.46 -12.13
N PHE A 231 9.81 1.96 -11.15
CA PHE A 231 10.21 3.35 -11.10
C PHE A 231 11.05 3.75 -12.31
N LEU A 232 12.04 2.94 -12.68
CA LEU A 232 12.88 3.20 -13.86
C LEU A 232 12.06 3.18 -15.16
N ALA A 233 11.12 2.24 -15.29
CA ALA A 233 10.19 2.19 -16.41
C ALA A 233 9.31 3.46 -16.50
N GLN A 234 8.75 3.92 -15.38
CA GLN A 234 7.97 5.15 -15.32
C GLN A 234 8.79 6.37 -15.74
N ARG A 235 10.03 6.50 -15.24
CA ARG A 235 10.93 7.61 -15.63
C ARG A 235 11.23 7.59 -17.13
N ALA A 236 11.47 6.41 -17.71
CA ALA A 236 11.69 6.27 -19.14
C ALA A 236 10.45 6.69 -19.95
N LEU A 237 9.26 6.19 -19.60
CA LEU A 237 8.00 6.55 -20.27
C LEU A 237 7.71 8.05 -20.19
N GLN A 238 7.94 8.66 -19.03
CA GLN A 238 7.77 10.11 -18.85
C GLN A 238 8.76 10.91 -19.70
N SER A 239 10.02 10.45 -19.80
CA SER A 239 11.02 11.10 -20.66
C SER A 239 10.67 11.00 -22.16
N MET A 240 9.98 9.93 -22.56
CA MET A 240 9.46 9.74 -23.92
C MET A 240 8.24 10.62 -24.22
N GLY A 241 7.53 11.11 -23.20
CA GLY A 241 6.33 11.94 -23.33
C GLY A 241 5.27 11.31 -24.22
N LYS A 242 4.71 12.10 -25.15
CA LYS A 242 3.64 11.66 -26.06
C LYS A 242 4.00 10.44 -26.92
N SER A 243 5.28 10.15 -27.16
CA SER A 243 5.66 8.96 -27.92
C SER A 243 5.36 7.64 -27.20
N ALA A 244 5.10 7.69 -25.89
CA ALA A 244 4.73 6.53 -25.09
C ALA A 244 3.23 6.20 -25.10
N THR A 245 2.36 7.12 -25.58
CA THR A 245 0.91 7.00 -25.40
C THR A 245 0.34 5.75 -26.05
N ALA A 246 0.73 5.43 -27.28
CA ALA A 246 0.17 4.28 -27.99
C ALA A 246 0.40 2.95 -27.25
N ALA A 247 1.62 2.73 -26.72
CA ALA A 247 1.94 1.52 -25.96
C ALA A 247 1.17 1.46 -24.63
N LEU A 248 1.00 2.61 -23.98
CA LEU A 248 0.26 2.69 -22.72
C LEU A 248 -1.26 2.58 -22.92
N GLU A 249 -1.83 3.10 -24.01
CA GLU A 249 -3.24 2.94 -24.39
C GLU A 249 -3.56 1.47 -24.62
N GLU A 250 -2.71 0.77 -25.38
CA GLU A 250 -2.81 -0.68 -25.56
C GLU A 250 -2.77 -1.40 -24.21
N ALA A 251 -1.82 -1.09 -23.33
CA ALA A 251 -1.71 -1.73 -22.02
C ALA A 251 -2.87 -1.40 -21.08
N SER A 252 -3.41 -0.18 -21.10
CA SER A 252 -4.54 0.23 -20.25
C SER A 252 -5.83 -0.57 -20.54
N THR A 253 -5.96 -1.05 -21.78
CA THR A 253 -7.17 -1.73 -22.26
C THR A 253 -7.01 -3.24 -22.37
N SER A 254 -5.84 -3.73 -22.76
CA SER A 254 -5.64 -5.15 -23.14
C SER A 254 -4.73 -5.95 -22.21
N ALA A 255 -4.14 -5.31 -21.20
CA ALA A 255 -3.21 -6.01 -20.31
C ALA A 255 -3.87 -7.17 -19.55
N PRO A 256 -3.10 -8.24 -19.27
CA PRO A 256 -3.63 -9.49 -18.72
C PRO A 256 -4.08 -9.40 -17.24
N ASN A 257 -3.80 -8.30 -16.54
CA ASN A 257 -4.28 -8.07 -15.18
C ASN A 257 -4.54 -6.57 -14.93
N ASP A 258 -5.43 -6.29 -13.98
CA ASP A 258 -5.87 -4.93 -13.69
C ASP A 258 -4.79 -4.06 -13.04
N SER A 259 -3.81 -4.66 -12.34
CA SER A 259 -2.66 -3.92 -11.81
C SER A 259 -1.86 -3.25 -12.93
N LEU A 260 -1.63 -3.91 -14.06
CA LEU A 260 -0.95 -3.28 -15.20
C LEU A 260 -1.82 -2.23 -15.87
N ARG A 261 -3.11 -2.52 -16.03
CA ARG A 261 -4.06 -1.56 -16.61
C ARG A 261 -4.06 -0.25 -15.81
N ALA A 262 -4.10 -0.36 -14.47
CA ALA A 262 -3.97 0.77 -13.56
C ALA A 262 -2.62 1.49 -13.71
N ARG A 263 -1.49 0.77 -13.68
CA ARG A 263 -0.15 1.35 -13.87
C ARG A 263 -0.04 2.10 -15.20
N ALA A 264 -0.62 1.58 -16.28
CA ALA A 264 -0.63 2.21 -17.58
C ALA A 264 -1.50 3.47 -17.61
N LEU A 265 -2.71 3.42 -17.03
CA LEU A 265 -3.59 4.59 -16.89
C LEU A 265 -2.92 5.75 -16.14
N TRP A 266 -2.24 5.46 -15.02
CA TRP A 266 -1.47 6.47 -14.29
C TRP A 266 -0.42 7.16 -15.17
N GLN A 267 0.33 6.38 -15.97
CA GLN A 267 1.34 6.98 -16.85
C GLN A 267 0.69 7.72 -18.04
N LEU A 268 -0.43 7.24 -18.58
CA LEU A 268 -1.17 7.94 -19.63
C LEU A 268 -1.64 9.32 -19.20
N ALA A 269 -2.20 9.44 -18.00
CA ALA A 269 -2.65 10.72 -17.49
C ALA A 269 -1.50 11.74 -17.41
N ILE A 270 -0.28 11.29 -17.14
CA ILE A 270 0.93 12.11 -17.10
C ILE A 270 1.44 12.48 -18.50
N VAL A 271 1.55 11.50 -19.42
CA VAL A 271 2.31 11.70 -20.68
C VAL A 271 1.45 12.09 -21.89
N SER A 272 0.12 11.88 -21.84
CA SER A 272 -0.78 12.13 -22.97
C SER A 272 -0.93 13.62 -23.30
N GLY A 273 -0.83 14.49 -22.29
CA GLY A 273 -1.23 15.90 -22.40
C GLY A 273 -2.75 16.11 -22.44
N ASP A 274 -3.54 15.07 -22.19
CA ASP A 274 -5.00 15.13 -22.02
C ASP A 274 -5.43 14.21 -20.86
N PRO A 275 -5.13 14.58 -19.60
CA PRO A 275 -5.53 13.78 -18.44
C PRO A 275 -7.05 13.63 -18.33
N GLN A 276 -7.83 14.59 -18.81
CA GLN A 276 -9.29 14.54 -18.79
C GLN A 276 -9.81 13.34 -19.59
N GLN A 277 -9.30 13.13 -20.81
CA GLN A 277 -9.68 11.97 -21.61
C GLN A 277 -9.34 10.65 -20.92
N GLN A 278 -8.14 10.56 -20.31
CA GLN A 278 -7.70 9.33 -19.64
C GLN A 278 -8.52 9.03 -18.38
N VAL A 279 -8.92 10.07 -17.64
CA VAL A 279 -9.90 9.97 -16.55
C VAL A 279 -11.22 9.41 -17.07
N GLN A 280 -11.75 9.92 -18.19
CA GLN A 280 -13.00 9.38 -18.74
C GLN A 280 -12.90 7.91 -19.14
N THR A 281 -11.76 7.49 -19.73
CA THR A 281 -11.49 6.09 -20.04
C THR A 281 -11.54 5.21 -18.79
N ALA A 282 -10.83 5.59 -17.72
CA ALA A 282 -10.78 4.83 -16.47
C ALA A 282 -12.16 4.74 -15.79
N LEU A 283 -12.92 5.84 -15.79
CA LEU A 283 -14.24 5.90 -15.16
C LEU A 283 -15.33 5.12 -15.92
N ALA A 284 -15.11 4.80 -17.18
CA ALA A 284 -16.02 3.97 -17.99
C ALA A 284 -15.79 2.46 -17.80
N ASP A 285 -14.77 2.07 -17.03
CA ASP A 285 -14.40 0.67 -16.88
C ASP A 285 -15.42 -0.13 -16.08
N ALA A 286 -15.56 -1.42 -16.39
CA ALA A 286 -16.38 -2.35 -15.63
C ALA A 286 -15.80 -2.64 -14.24
N ASP A 287 -14.48 -2.61 -14.08
CA ASP A 287 -13.81 -2.83 -12.80
C ASP A 287 -13.89 -1.58 -11.90
N ALA A 288 -14.37 -1.77 -10.67
CA ALA A 288 -14.52 -0.69 -9.70
C ALA A 288 -13.19 -0.05 -9.28
N ASN A 289 -12.09 -0.81 -9.22
CA ASN A 289 -10.77 -0.30 -8.89
C ASN A 289 -10.21 0.60 -9.99
N LEU A 290 -10.51 0.31 -11.26
CA LEU A 290 -10.12 1.19 -12.36
C LEU A 290 -10.95 2.49 -12.38
N ARG A 291 -12.24 2.43 -12.01
CA ARG A 291 -13.02 3.65 -11.77
C ARG A 291 -12.46 4.48 -10.62
N ILE A 292 -12.01 3.85 -9.52
CA ILE A 292 -11.31 4.52 -8.41
C ILE A 292 -10.01 5.19 -8.90
N VAL A 293 -9.21 4.52 -9.73
CA VAL A 293 -8.03 5.13 -10.37
C VAL A 293 -8.43 6.38 -11.16
N GLY A 294 -9.52 6.33 -11.92
CA GLY A 294 -10.08 7.49 -12.62
C GLY A 294 -10.38 8.69 -11.70
N ILE A 295 -11.02 8.44 -10.56
CA ILE A 295 -11.35 9.48 -9.58
C ILE A 295 -10.07 10.09 -8.97
N ARG A 296 -9.09 9.25 -8.63
CA ARG A 296 -7.82 9.71 -8.07
C ARG A 296 -6.99 10.50 -9.08
N MET A 297 -6.92 10.05 -10.33
CA MET A 297 -6.29 10.80 -11.42
C MET A 297 -6.93 12.18 -11.61
N ALA A 298 -8.26 12.28 -11.51
CA ALA A 298 -8.94 13.56 -11.60
C ALA A 298 -8.46 14.55 -10.54
N ARG A 299 -8.29 14.07 -9.29
CA ARG A 299 -7.80 14.88 -8.17
C ARG A 299 -6.34 15.27 -8.36
N GLU A 300 -5.47 14.32 -8.71
CA GLU A 300 -4.03 14.57 -8.93
C GLU A 300 -3.78 15.59 -10.04
N HIS A 301 -4.63 15.61 -11.07
CA HIS A 301 -4.53 16.55 -12.19
C HIS A 301 -5.36 17.83 -12.00
N GLY A 302 -5.95 18.06 -10.82
CA GLY A 302 -6.72 19.27 -10.52
C GLY A 302 -7.95 19.47 -11.40
N LEU A 303 -8.56 18.38 -11.87
CA LEU A 303 -9.76 18.41 -12.70
C LEU A 303 -11.01 18.64 -11.84
N ASP A 304 -12.05 19.26 -12.41
CA ASP A 304 -13.33 19.41 -11.72
C ASP A 304 -13.97 18.04 -11.47
N VAL A 305 -14.14 17.70 -10.20
CA VAL A 305 -14.67 16.42 -9.76
C VAL A 305 -16.21 16.41 -9.68
N LEU A 306 -16.91 17.55 -9.75
CA LEU A 306 -18.39 17.57 -9.64
C LEU A 306 -19.06 16.75 -10.75
N PRO A 307 -18.69 16.87 -12.04
CA PRO A 307 -19.28 16.05 -13.09
C PRO A 307 -19.03 14.55 -12.90
N ILE A 308 -17.88 14.19 -12.30
CA ILE A 308 -17.52 12.81 -11.98
C ILE A 308 -18.42 12.27 -10.85
N VAL A 309 -18.61 13.08 -9.80
CA VAL A 309 -19.50 12.77 -8.68
C VAL A 309 -20.94 12.60 -9.16
N GLU A 310 -21.47 13.55 -9.94
CA GLU A 310 -22.84 13.47 -10.47
C GLU A 310 -23.07 12.18 -11.27
N ARG A 311 -22.07 11.78 -12.08
CA ARG A 311 -22.16 10.54 -12.86
C ARG A 311 -22.12 9.28 -12.00
N LEU A 312 -21.28 9.25 -10.96
CA LEU A 312 -20.95 8.03 -10.22
C LEU A 312 -21.54 7.95 -8.80
N ILE A 313 -22.35 8.92 -8.37
CA ILE A 313 -22.93 8.94 -7.01
C ILE A 313 -23.76 7.68 -6.68
N ARG A 314 -24.29 7.01 -7.71
CA ARG A 314 -25.04 5.74 -7.61
C ARG A 314 -24.24 4.52 -8.09
N ASP A 315 -22.91 4.62 -8.20
CA ASP A 315 -22.06 3.48 -8.55
C ASP A 315 -22.38 2.30 -7.62
N PRO A 316 -22.53 1.07 -8.14
CA PRO A 316 -22.84 -0.10 -7.30
C PRO A 316 -21.77 -0.37 -6.25
N SER A 317 -20.50 -0.05 -6.52
CA SER A 317 -19.39 -0.26 -5.60
C SER A 317 -19.37 0.79 -4.49
N ALA A 318 -19.47 0.35 -3.23
CA ALA A 318 -19.32 1.24 -2.09
C ALA A 318 -17.91 1.84 -1.98
N ALA A 319 -16.87 1.18 -2.50
CA ALA A 319 -15.52 1.74 -2.54
C ALA A 319 -15.39 2.88 -3.57
N VAL A 320 -16.11 2.82 -4.70
CA VAL A 320 -16.19 3.95 -5.64
C VAL A 320 -16.87 5.13 -4.97
N ARG A 321 -18.00 4.91 -4.30
CA ARG A 321 -18.71 5.98 -3.57
C ARG A 321 -17.88 6.58 -2.43
N ARG A 322 -17.07 5.76 -1.74
CA ARG A 322 -16.06 6.25 -0.77
C ARG A 322 -15.07 7.20 -1.45
N GLU A 323 -14.51 6.81 -2.58
CA GLU A 323 -13.53 7.63 -3.29
C GLU A 323 -14.12 8.96 -3.78
N LEU A 324 -15.40 8.98 -4.19
CA LEU A 324 -16.12 10.22 -4.51
C LEU A 324 -16.25 11.14 -3.28
N ALA A 325 -16.56 10.59 -2.11
CA ALA A 325 -16.65 11.37 -0.88
C ALA A 325 -15.29 11.99 -0.49
N ILE A 326 -14.19 11.25 -0.69
CA ILE A 326 -12.82 11.76 -0.51
C ILE A 326 -12.54 12.88 -1.53
N ALA A 327 -12.92 12.69 -2.80
CA ALA A 327 -12.70 13.68 -3.86
C ALA A 327 -13.39 15.02 -3.58
N LEU A 328 -14.58 14.99 -2.97
CA LEU A 328 -15.31 16.20 -2.58
C LEU A 328 -14.61 17.03 -1.51
N ARG A 329 -13.69 16.46 -0.70
CA ARG A 329 -12.99 17.19 0.37
C ARG A 329 -12.23 18.42 -0.15
N HIS A 330 -11.69 18.34 -1.36
CA HIS A 330 -10.87 19.39 -1.98
C HIS A 330 -11.63 20.22 -3.01
N ASN A 331 -12.93 19.98 -3.20
CA ASN A 331 -13.73 20.81 -4.08
C ASN A 331 -14.18 22.07 -3.31
N ALA A 332 -13.20 22.95 -3.05
CA ALA A 332 -13.47 24.29 -2.60
C ALA A 332 -14.05 25.05 -3.81
N HIS A 333 -15.36 25.31 -3.75
CA HIS A 333 -15.99 26.35 -4.56
C HIS A 333 -15.31 27.70 -4.35
#